data_AF-A0A7J3GRR4-F1
#
_entry.id   AF-A0A7J3GRR4-F1
#
_cell.length_a   1.000
_cell.length_b   1.000
_cell.length_c   1.000
_cell.angle_alpha   90.00
_cell.angle_beta   90.00
_cell.angle_gamma   90.00
#
_symmetry.space_group_name_H-M   'P 1'
#
loop_
_entity.id
_entity.type
_entity.pdbx_description
1 polymer ?
#
loop_
_entity_poly.entity_id
_entity_poly.type
_entity_poly.pdbx_seq_one_letter_code
_entity_poly.pdbx_strand_id
1 'polypeptide(L)' 'MKVIAVLGHKKSGKTRLTTMLIRALREMNYKVASAKHVHHADFSIDRPGKDSWKHREAGANPTI' A
#
# COMPACT_ATOMS: atom_id res chain seq x y z
N MET A 1 -10.50 15.25 -0.13
CA MET A 1 -9.62 14.09 -0.41
C MET A 1 -10.39 12.82 -0.06
N LYS A 2 -10.39 11.78 -0.91
CA LYS A 2 -11.07 10.51 -0.62
C LYS A 2 -10.08 9.54 0.04
N VAL A 3 -10.52 8.81 1.06
CA VAL A 3 -9.69 7.86 1.82
C VAL A 3 -10.37 6.51 1.86
N ILE A 4 -9.58 5.45 1.67
CA ILE A 4 -10.03 4.05 1.75
C ILE A 4 -9.16 3.37 2.80
N ALA A 5 -9.79 2.84 3.86
CA ALA A 5 -9.09 2.07 4.89
C ALA A 5 -9.26 0.56 4.62
N VAL A 6 -8.13 -0.16 4.57
CA VAL A 6 -8.13 -1.63 4.40
C VAL A 6 -7.72 -2.27 5.72
N LEU A 7 -8.69 -2.85 6.43
CA LEU A 7 -8.52 -3.44 7.77
C LEU A 7 -8.66 -4.97 7.75
N GLY A 8 -8.15 -5.63 8.79
CA GLY A 8 -8.22 -7.09 8.93
C GLY A 8 -6.99 -7.72 9.59
N HIS A 9 -7.07 -9.01 9.92
CA HIS A 9 -6.00 -9.76 10.60
C HIS A 9 -4.75 -10.02 9.75
N LYS A 10 -3.62 -10.34 10.39
CA LYS A 10 -2.39 -10.73 9.69
C LYS A 10 -2.69 -11.91 8.74
N LYS A 11 -2.14 -11.88 7.52
CA LYS A 11 -2.38 -12.86 6.43
C LYS A 11 -3.80 -12.91 5.85
N SER A 12 -4.68 -11.94 6.13
CA SER A 12 -6.03 -11.87 5.51
C SER A 12 -6.06 -11.36 4.06
N GLY A 13 -4.91 -11.15 3.42
CA GLY A 13 -4.85 -10.66 2.03
C GLY A 13 -4.88 -9.14 1.85
N LYS A 14 -4.84 -8.33 2.93
CA LYS A 14 -4.88 -6.85 2.87
C LYS A 14 -3.89 -6.26 1.87
N THR A 15 -2.63 -6.70 1.90
CA THR A 15 -1.60 -6.19 0.99
C THR A 15 -1.99 -6.46 -0.46
N ARG A 16 -2.50 -7.67 -0.78
CA ARG A 16 -2.93 -8.03 -2.14
C ARG A 16 -4.10 -7.18 -2.60
N LEU A 17 -5.10 -6.97 -1.74
CA LEU A 17 -6.24 -6.11 -2.07
C LEU A 17 -5.78 -4.67 -2.30
N THR A 18 -4.89 -4.16 -1.43
CA THR A 18 -4.38 -2.80 -1.50
C THR A 18 -3.60 -2.57 -2.79
N THR A 19 -2.73 -3.50 -3.19
CA THR A 19 -1.98 -3.37 -4.45
C THR A 19 -2.88 -3.42 -5.68
N MET A 20 -3.91 -4.28 -5.69
CA MET A 20 -4.89 -4.31 -6.78
C MET A 20 -5.68 -3.01 -6.89
N LEU A 21 -6.10 -2.45 -5.75
CA LEU A 21 -6.80 -1.17 -5.70
C LEU A 21 -5.93 -0.02 -6.20
N ILE A 22 -4.66 0.05 -5.76
CA ILE A 22 -3.71 1.06 -6.23
C ILE A 22 -3.56 0.96 -7.75
N ARG A 23 -3.33 -0.23 -8.30
CA ARG A 23 -3.19 -0.43 -9.76
C ARG A 23 -4.42 0.04 -10.53
N ALA A 24 -5.61 -0.42 -10.14
CA ALA A 24 -6.85 -0.03 -10.79
C ALA A 24 -7.10 1.49 -10.75
N LEU A 25 -6.83 2.14 -9.61
CA LEU A 25 -6.98 3.60 -9.49
C LEU A 25 -5.94 4.35 -10.34
N ARG A 26 -4.71 3.84 -10.46
CA ARG A 26 -3.69 4.42 -11.34
C ARG A 26 -4.07 4.27 -12.81
N GLU A 27 -4.61 3.13 -13.22
CA GLU A 27 -5.15 2.88 -14.58
C GLU A 27 -6.29 3.85 -14.92
N MET A 28 -7.08 4.25 -13.92
CA MET A 28 -8.10 5.30 -14.05
C MET A 28 -7.54 6.74 -13.97
N ASN A 29 -6.23 6.92 -14.09
CA ASN A 29 -5.53 8.21 -14.02
C ASN A 29 -5.60 8.97 -12.68
N TYR A 30 -5.93 8.29 -11.57
CA TYR A 30 -5.85 8.93 -10.25
C TYR A 30 -4.40 9.03 -9.75
N LYS A 31 -4.12 10.09 -8.97
CA LYS A 31 -2.93 10.16 -8.12
C LYS A 31 -3.24 9.42 -6.82
N VAL A 32 -2.42 8.42 -6.47
CA VAL A 32 -2.67 7.54 -5.33
C VAL A 32 -1.46 7.59 -4.40
N ALA A 33 -1.71 7.94 -3.15
CA ALA A 33 -0.75 7.76 -2.06
C ALA A 33 -1.16 6.53 -1.24
N SER A 34 -0.20 5.89 -0.58
CA SER A 34 -0.52 4.80 0.36
C SER A 34 0.17 5.06 1.70
N ALA A 35 -0.52 4.71 2.78
CA ALA A 35 -0.01 4.83 4.14
C ALA A 35 -0.19 3.50 4.86
N LYS A 36 0.85 3.03 5.57
CA LYS A 36 0.79 1.78 6.33
C LYS A 36 1.22 2.01 7.78
N HIS A 37 0.38 1.57 8.71
CA HIS A 37 0.76 1.47 10.11
C HIS A 37 1.68 0.26 10.37
N VAL A 38 2.79 0.48 11.07
CA VAL A 38 3.84 -0.51 11.33
C VAL A 38 3.97 -0.72 12.84
N HIS A 39 3.85 -1.98 13.28
CA HIS A 39 3.92 -2.34 14.71
C HIS A 39 5.34 -2.57 15.23
N HIS A 40 6.39 -2.29 14.44
CA HIS A 40 7.78 -2.49 14.83
C HIS A 40 8.58 -1.20 14.59
N ALA A 41 9.39 -0.82 15.58
CA ALA A 41 10.28 0.33 15.53
C ALA A 41 11.31 0.23 14.39
N ASP A 42 11.62 -0.98 13.93
CA ASP A 42 12.54 -1.25 12.82
C ASP A 42 11.86 -1.05 11.44
N PHE A 43 11.39 0.17 11.20
CA PHE A 43 10.83 0.57 9.93
C PHE A 43 11.95 0.79 8.91
N SER A 44 12.18 -0.21 8.06
CA SER A 44 12.98 -0.08 6.84
C SER A 44 12.02 -0.04 5.64
N ILE A 45 11.94 1.12 4.99
CA ILE A 45 10.91 1.43 3.98
C ILE A 45 11.12 0.72 2.64
N ASP A 46 12.33 0.26 2.36
CA ASP A 46 12.72 -0.19 1.01
C ASP A 46 13.45 -1.54 1.00
N ARG A 47 12.76 -2.63 1.37
CA ARG A 47 13.23 -3.98 1.03
C ARG A 47 12.25 -4.65 0.06
N PRO A 48 12.73 -5.24 -1.04
CA PRO A 48 11.89 -6.04 -1.93
C PRO A 48 11.03 -7.03 -1.15
N GLY A 49 9.75 -7.12 -1.49
CA GLY A 49 8.79 -8.02 -0.85
C GLY A 49 8.06 -7.48 0.39
N LYS A 50 8.49 -6.36 0.99
CA LYS A 50 7.71 -5.68 2.04
C LYS A 50 6.46 -5.01 1.47
N ASP A 51 5.46 -4.77 2.31
CA ASP A 51 4.20 -4.17 1.89
C ASP A 51 4.38 -2.77 1.27
N SER A 52 5.25 -1.92 1.86
CA SER A 52 5.57 -0.59 1.32
C SER A 52 6.16 -0.66 -0.10
N TRP A 53 7.09 -1.58 -0.32
CA TRP A 53 7.66 -1.85 -1.64
C TRP A 53 6.57 -2.29 -2.63
N LYS A 54 5.69 -3.21 -2.23
CA LYS A 54 4.59 -3.69 -3.08
C LYS A 54 3.61 -2.58 -3.45
N HIS A 55 3.32 -1.66 -2.53
CA HIS A 55 2.45 -0.51 -2.80
C HIS A 55 3.09 0.45 -3.79
N ARG A 56 4.40 0.73 -3.65
CA ARG A 56 5.15 1.57 -4.58
C ARG A 56 5.23 0.95 -5.97
N GLU A 57 5.48 -0.35 -6.06
CA GLU A 57 5.46 -1.12 -7.31
C GLU A 57 4.07 -1.11 -7.97
N ALA A 58 3.00 -1.11 -7.18
CA ALA A 58 1.63 -0.96 -7.67
C ALA A 58 1.32 0.46 -8.20
N GLY A 59 2.20 1.44 -7.94
CA GLY A 59 2.09 2.80 -8.47
C GLY A 59 1.70 3.87 -7.44
N ALA A 60 1.71 3.55 -6.14
CA ALA A 60 1.49 4.55 -5.10
C ALA A 60 2.70 5.47 -4.93
N ASN A 61 2.47 6.78 -4.95
CA ASN A 61 3.49 7.80 -4.76
C ASN A 61 2.89 9.06 -4.11
N PRO A 62 3.25 9.40 -2.85
CA PRO A 62 4.21 8.71 -1.99
C PRO A 62 3.65 7.44 -1.33
N THR A 63 4.54 6.59 -0.82
CA THR A 63 4.21 5.49 0.10
C THR A 63 4.86 5.79 1.44
N ILE A 64 4.05 5.86 2.50
CA ILE A 64 4.45 6.21 3.86
C ILE A 64 4.13 5.11 4.87
#